data_AF-A0A660VIH1-F1
#
_entry.id   AF-A0A660VIH1-F1
#
_cell.length_a   1.000
_cell.length_b   1.000
_cell.length_c   1.000
_cell.angle_alpha   90.00
_cell.angle_beta   90.00
_cell.angle_gamma   90.00
#
_symmetry.space_group_name_H-M   'P 1'
#
loop_
_entity.id
_entity.type
_entity.pdbx_description
1 polymer ?
#
loop_
_entity_poly.entity_id
_entity_poly.type
_entity_poly.pdbx_seq_one_letter_code
_entity_poly.pdbx_strand_id
1 'polypeptide(L)'
;MHAADPERRNAGGLRAQRGQPRAPGPAPERASERAIEPLPDLRPDEQLSSLRTRSPSRRELLALGIGAFVVAGLPLAARRGRRLLRRTLPVMGTLAELAVVHDDPQRARAALEAALDELRFVERRMSRFSPDSDVGRANAGAALAPVQLSPETGQVLSCALHMARATAGAFDPCLGRLTQLWDVTRRREPPAAEQLSRFADRHLFRSLELGGGASAPSVRFSDADVAIDLGGIAKGYGVDRAVAALRAHGIRDGLVNVGGDLYVLGRSRDGDLWRVGVRSPGDPTQLSHTLHLGDAAVATSGDYARGFSHAGRRYHHLLDVHAAAPRRAEEHSLTVVAERCMTADAAATAAFGLPAHEARALLASCAPGAMLATPDASRVNPGAPARRSHLSDVTHPHSSESI
;
A
#
# COMPACT_ATOMS: atom_id res chain seq x y z
N MET A 1 41.58 55.19 -33.24
CA MET A 1 42.97 54.77 -32.93
C MET A 1 43.11 53.31 -33.34
N HIS A 2 44.23 52.98 -33.98
CA HIS A 2 44.42 51.86 -34.92
C HIS A 2 44.09 50.43 -34.45
N ALA A 3 43.67 49.64 -35.45
CA ALA A 3 43.68 48.19 -35.51
C ALA A 3 45.10 47.60 -35.46
N ALA A 4 45.22 46.34 -35.02
CA ALA A 4 45.93 45.24 -35.70
C ALA A 4 46.19 44.06 -34.74
N ASP A 5 45.69 42.89 -35.12
CA ASP A 5 46.39 41.61 -34.93
C ASP A 5 47.41 41.47 -36.08
N PRO A 6 48.59 40.87 -35.88
CA PRO A 6 48.77 39.57 -36.55
C PRO A 6 49.65 38.54 -35.83
N GLU A 7 49.34 37.28 -36.16
CA GLU A 7 50.16 36.07 -36.09
C GLU A 7 51.67 36.27 -36.40
N ARG A 8 52.56 35.49 -35.75
CA ARG A 8 53.30 34.36 -36.37
C ARG A 8 54.50 33.85 -35.56
N ARG A 9 54.62 32.50 -35.58
CA ARG A 9 55.84 31.66 -35.66
C ARG A 9 56.79 31.63 -34.44
N ASN A 10 56.95 30.43 -33.87
CA ASN A 10 58.16 29.66 -34.19
C ASN A 10 57.98 28.15 -33.97
N ALA A 11 58.31 27.41 -35.02
CA ALA A 11 58.49 25.96 -35.05
C ALA A 11 59.98 25.70 -35.32
N GLY A 12 60.53 24.68 -34.66
CA GLY A 12 61.88 24.14 -34.89
C GLY A 12 62.41 23.54 -33.59
N GLY A 13 62.88 22.30 -33.51
CA GLY A 13 63.11 21.29 -34.53
C GLY A 13 63.99 20.20 -33.91
N LEU A 14 63.53 18.96 -34.03
CA LEU A 14 64.25 17.67 -34.01
C LEU A 14 65.62 17.54 -33.32
N ARG A 15 65.73 16.52 -32.45
CA ARG A 15 66.61 15.37 -32.74
C ARG A 15 66.18 14.08 -32.05
N ALA A 16 66.15 13.02 -32.86
CA ALA A 16 65.80 11.67 -32.52
C ALA A 16 66.93 10.94 -31.77
N GLN A 17 66.55 10.10 -30.80
CA GLN A 17 67.34 8.92 -30.44
C GLN A 17 66.47 7.68 -30.63
N ARG A 18 66.94 6.80 -31.53
CA ARG A 18 66.42 5.45 -31.73
C ARG A 18 66.95 4.57 -30.60
N GLY A 19 66.04 3.89 -29.90
CA GLY A 19 66.32 2.80 -28.96
C GLY A 19 65.29 1.69 -29.16
N GLN A 20 65.82 0.50 -29.48
CA GLN A 20 65.25 -0.83 -29.78
C GLN A 20 63.81 -1.20 -29.32
N PRO A 21 63.13 -2.12 -30.05
CA PRO A 21 61.77 -2.57 -29.73
C PRO A 21 61.73 -3.44 -28.47
N ARG A 22 60.89 -3.07 -27.50
CA ARG A 22 60.56 -3.91 -26.34
C ARG A 22 59.63 -5.05 -26.77
N ALA A 23 60.02 -6.28 -26.41
CA ALA A 23 59.26 -7.50 -26.60
C ALA A 23 57.88 -7.46 -25.90
N PRO A 24 56.85 -8.13 -26.45
CA PRO A 24 55.54 -8.20 -25.84
C PRO A 24 55.61 -8.96 -24.50
N GLY A 25 54.94 -8.41 -23.49
CA GLY A 25 54.86 -8.97 -22.13
C GLY A 25 54.13 -10.33 -22.10
N PRO A 26 54.34 -11.11 -21.02
CA PRO A 26 53.88 -12.48 -20.91
C PRO A 26 52.35 -12.58 -20.90
N ALA A 27 51.83 -13.51 -21.69
CA ALA A 27 50.42 -13.88 -21.75
C ALA A 27 49.94 -14.51 -20.43
N PRO A 28 48.67 -14.31 -20.04
CA PRO A 28 48.12 -14.93 -18.84
C PRO A 28 48.05 -16.47 -19.00
N GLU A 29 48.36 -17.16 -17.90
CA GLU A 29 48.40 -18.61 -17.77
C GLU A 29 47.11 -19.29 -18.26
N ARG A 30 47.29 -20.34 -19.06
CA ARG A 30 46.24 -21.25 -19.50
C ARG A 30 45.74 -22.07 -18.31
N ALA A 31 44.54 -21.73 -17.82
CA ALA A 31 43.75 -22.64 -17.02
C ALA A 31 43.39 -23.87 -17.86
N SER A 32 43.65 -25.05 -17.30
CA SER A 32 43.33 -26.37 -17.85
C SER A 32 41.90 -26.48 -18.37
N GLU A 33 41.74 -26.95 -19.60
CA GLU A 33 40.47 -27.45 -20.16
C GLU A 33 39.93 -28.56 -19.25
N ARG A 34 38.85 -28.27 -18.52
CA ARG A 34 37.92 -29.30 -18.05
C ARG A 34 36.83 -29.43 -19.10
N ALA A 35 36.72 -30.63 -19.65
CA ALA A 35 35.65 -31.03 -20.53
C ALA A 35 34.29 -30.72 -19.88
N ILE A 36 33.43 -30.05 -20.65
CA ILE A 36 32.03 -29.85 -20.32
C ILE A 36 31.35 -31.21 -20.55
N GLU A 37 30.92 -31.87 -19.48
CA GLU A 37 30.01 -33.02 -19.58
C GLU A 37 28.66 -32.56 -20.18
N PRO A 38 28.08 -33.32 -21.12
CA PRO A 38 26.76 -32.99 -21.64
C PRO A 38 25.71 -33.21 -20.55
N LEU A 39 24.80 -32.23 -20.41
CA LEU A 39 23.60 -32.33 -19.59
C LEU A 39 22.80 -33.58 -19.99
N PRO A 40 22.32 -34.40 -19.04
CA PRO A 40 21.42 -35.50 -19.38
C PRO A 40 20.10 -34.95 -19.95
N ASP A 41 19.70 -35.55 -21.06
CA ASP A 41 18.45 -35.29 -21.79
C ASP A 41 17.25 -35.69 -20.91
N LEU A 42 16.65 -34.71 -20.23
CA LEU A 42 15.48 -34.90 -19.39
C LEU A 42 14.21 -34.65 -20.22
N ARG A 43 13.49 -35.73 -20.49
CA ARG A 43 12.21 -35.74 -21.22
C ARG A 43 11.16 -34.87 -20.51
N PRO A 44 10.25 -34.19 -21.24
CA PRO A 44 9.34 -33.18 -20.66
C PRO A 44 8.18 -33.71 -19.78
N ASP A 45 8.06 -35.02 -19.52
CA ASP A 45 6.79 -35.60 -19.07
C ASP A 45 6.75 -36.15 -17.64
N GLU A 46 7.83 -36.09 -16.85
CA GLU A 46 7.85 -36.64 -15.48
C GLU A 46 7.84 -35.62 -14.32
N GLN A 47 7.78 -34.32 -14.57
CA GLN A 47 7.66 -33.31 -13.49
C GLN A 47 6.23 -32.78 -13.24
N LEU A 48 5.25 -33.19 -14.03
CA LEU A 48 3.86 -32.70 -13.92
C LEU A 48 3.00 -33.41 -12.85
N SER A 49 3.52 -34.40 -12.12
CA SER A 49 2.73 -35.19 -11.17
C SER A 49 2.90 -34.80 -9.69
N SER A 50 3.81 -33.89 -9.32
CA SER A 50 3.99 -33.46 -7.92
C SER A 50 3.46 -32.06 -7.57
N LEU A 51 2.98 -31.28 -8.55
CA LEU A 51 2.25 -30.03 -8.31
C LEU A 51 0.75 -30.29 -8.07
N ARG A 52 0.43 -31.20 -7.14
CA ARG A 52 -0.84 -31.10 -6.42
C ARG A 52 -0.71 -29.88 -5.52
N THR A 53 -1.17 -28.75 -6.01
CA THR A 53 -1.37 -27.53 -5.24
C THR A 53 -2.21 -27.88 -4.02
N ARG A 54 -1.54 -28.01 -2.88
CA ARG A 54 -2.19 -28.13 -1.58
C ARG A 54 -3.07 -26.90 -1.45
N SER A 55 -4.37 -27.08 -1.29
CA SER A 55 -5.24 -25.99 -0.89
C SER A 55 -4.72 -25.46 0.45
N PRO A 56 -4.49 -24.14 0.59
CA PRO A 56 -3.96 -23.59 1.83
C PRO A 56 -4.93 -23.90 2.97
N SER A 57 -4.38 -24.28 4.12
CA SER A 57 -5.17 -24.57 5.31
C SER A 57 -5.85 -23.28 5.82
N ARG A 58 -6.96 -23.41 6.57
CA ARG A 58 -7.65 -22.25 7.20
C ARG A 58 -6.70 -21.38 8.05
N ARG A 59 -5.61 -21.97 8.59
CA ARG A 59 -4.57 -21.26 9.36
C ARG A 59 -3.63 -20.42 8.49
N GLU A 60 -3.33 -20.85 7.26
CA GLU A 60 -2.50 -20.07 6.31
C GLU A 60 -3.30 -18.95 5.64
N LEU A 61 -4.61 -19.14 5.45
CA LEU A 61 -5.52 -18.07 5.00
C LEU A 61 -5.67 -16.94 6.05
N LEU A 62 -5.55 -17.25 7.33
CA LEU A 62 -5.55 -16.27 8.43
C LEU A 62 -4.26 -15.44 8.48
N ALA A 63 -3.13 -15.98 8.01
CA ALA A 63 -1.86 -15.26 7.93
C ALA A 63 -1.79 -14.24 6.77
N LEU A 64 -2.65 -14.38 5.75
CA LEU A 64 -2.68 -13.52 4.56
C LEU A 64 -3.72 -12.39 4.63
N GLY A 65 -4.73 -12.53 5.49
CA GLY A 65 -5.73 -11.48 5.74
C GLY A 65 -5.31 -10.64 6.94
N ILE A 66 -4.65 -9.52 6.70
CA ILE A 66 -4.37 -8.48 7.71
C ILE A 66 -5.61 -7.56 7.79
N GLY A 67 -5.86 -6.95 8.94
CA GLY A 67 -6.92 -5.94 9.13
C GLY A 67 -8.34 -6.48 9.32
N ALA A 68 -9.24 -5.53 9.54
CA ALA A 68 -10.51 -5.73 10.22
C ALA A 68 -11.36 -6.88 9.64
N PHE A 69 -11.94 -7.70 10.52
CA PHE A 69 -12.79 -8.82 10.12
C PHE A 69 -14.24 -8.51 10.49
N VAL A 70 -15.14 -8.60 9.51
CA VAL A 70 -16.56 -8.32 9.74
C VAL A 70 -17.25 -9.59 10.19
N VAL A 71 -17.69 -9.60 11.45
CA VAL A 71 -18.50 -10.68 12.01
C VAL A 71 -19.97 -10.32 11.80
N ALA A 72 -20.61 -10.95 10.80
CA ALA A 72 -22.06 -10.90 10.65
C ALA A 72 -22.71 -11.79 11.75
N GLY A 73 -22.95 -11.21 12.93
CA GLY A 73 -23.61 -11.90 14.03
C GLY A 73 -25.14 -11.93 13.85
N LEU A 74 -25.72 -13.13 13.81
CA LEU A 74 -27.16 -13.39 13.81
C LEU A 74 -27.82 -12.98 15.14
N PRO A 75 -29.02 -12.38 15.07
CA PRO A 75 -30.16 -12.95 15.78
C PRO A 75 -31.35 -13.18 14.84
N LEU A 76 -32.04 -14.30 15.06
CA LEU A 76 -33.23 -14.73 14.32
C LEU A 76 -34.35 -13.68 14.42
N ALA A 77 -34.48 -12.85 13.39
CA ALA A 77 -35.76 -12.27 13.00
C ALA A 77 -35.87 -12.41 11.48
N ALA A 78 -36.70 -13.36 11.05
CA ALA A 78 -36.90 -13.69 9.64
C ALA A 78 -37.52 -12.50 8.88
N ARG A 79 -36.67 -11.58 8.40
CA ARG A 79 -37.05 -10.62 7.37
C ARG A 79 -36.97 -11.33 6.02
N ARG A 80 -38.13 -11.72 5.49
CA ARG A 80 -38.28 -12.25 4.13
C ARG A 80 -37.72 -11.22 3.13
N GLY A 81 -36.79 -11.65 2.26
CA GLY A 81 -36.39 -10.90 1.05
C GLY A 81 -34.89 -10.79 0.80
N ARG A 82 -34.10 -10.43 1.83
CA ARG A 82 -32.71 -9.96 1.64
C ARG A 82 -31.68 -11.08 1.66
N ARG A 83 -31.07 -11.36 0.50
CA ARG A 83 -30.03 -12.39 0.37
C ARG A 83 -28.64 -11.78 0.47
N LEU A 84 -27.74 -12.43 1.20
CA LEU A 84 -26.32 -12.07 1.26
C LEU A 84 -25.55 -12.93 0.25
N LEU A 85 -24.93 -12.31 -0.74
CA LEU A 85 -24.02 -12.96 -1.67
C LEU A 85 -22.60 -12.51 -1.38
N ARG A 86 -21.67 -13.45 -1.28
CA ARG A 86 -20.26 -13.20 -0.98
C ARG A 86 -19.33 -13.75 -2.06
N ARG A 87 -18.26 -13.03 -2.36
CA ARG A 87 -17.14 -13.49 -3.18
C ARG A 87 -15.82 -13.24 -2.45
N THR A 88 -14.87 -14.14 -2.68
CA THR A 88 -13.53 -14.03 -2.11
C THR A 88 -12.52 -14.52 -3.13
N LEU A 89 -11.49 -13.73 -3.40
CA LEU A 89 -10.48 -14.04 -4.42
C LEU A 89 -9.16 -13.33 -4.12
N PRO A 90 -8.03 -13.86 -4.62
CA PRO A 90 -6.77 -13.15 -4.59
C PRO A 90 -6.77 -11.98 -5.58
N VAL A 91 -6.34 -10.80 -5.12
CA VAL A 91 -6.12 -9.59 -5.94
C VAL A 91 -5.27 -8.60 -5.14
N MET A 92 -4.46 -7.79 -5.82
CA MET A 92 -3.56 -6.79 -5.22
C MET A 92 -2.58 -7.38 -4.20
N GLY A 93 -2.13 -8.62 -4.43
CA GLY A 93 -1.21 -9.34 -3.53
C GLY A 93 -1.80 -9.67 -2.16
N THR A 94 -3.13 -9.73 -2.05
CA THR A 94 -3.87 -10.13 -0.84
C THR A 94 -5.20 -10.80 -1.22
N LEU A 95 -6.09 -11.03 -0.26
CA LEU A 95 -7.46 -11.50 -0.48
C LEU A 95 -8.43 -10.34 -0.44
N ALA A 96 -9.28 -10.25 -1.45
CA ALA A 96 -10.46 -9.41 -1.44
C ALA A 96 -11.68 -10.21 -1.01
N GLU A 97 -12.50 -9.64 -0.12
CA GLU A 97 -13.81 -10.13 0.27
C GLU A 97 -14.86 -9.08 -0.09
N LEU A 98 -15.82 -9.46 -0.94
CA LEU A 98 -16.94 -8.62 -1.31
C LEU A 98 -18.24 -9.29 -0.89
N ALA A 99 -19.15 -8.51 -0.33
CA ALA A 99 -20.45 -8.98 0.12
C ALA A 99 -21.54 -7.98 -0.30
N VAL A 100 -22.67 -8.48 -0.80
CA VAL A 100 -23.81 -7.67 -1.23
C VAL A 100 -25.08 -8.22 -0.60
N VAL A 101 -25.91 -7.34 -0.04
CA VAL A 101 -27.23 -7.67 0.50
C VAL A 101 -28.31 -7.17 -0.46
N HIS A 102 -28.93 -8.08 -1.21
CA HIS A 102 -29.91 -7.73 -2.23
C HIS A 102 -30.94 -8.85 -2.45
N ASP A 103 -32.14 -8.49 -2.89
CA ASP A 103 -33.25 -9.45 -3.06
C ASP A 103 -33.14 -10.22 -4.38
N ASP A 104 -32.61 -9.56 -5.42
CA ASP A 104 -32.30 -10.15 -6.73
C ASP A 104 -30.84 -10.69 -6.78
N PRO A 105 -30.64 -12.02 -6.88
CA PRO A 105 -29.32 -12.63 -6.98
C PRO A 105 -28.56 -12.31 -8.27
N GLN A 106 -29.26 -12.07 -9.39
CA GLN A 106 -28.62 -11.80 -10.67
C GLN A 106 -27.99 -10.41 -10.66
N ARG A 107 -28.74 -9.39 -10.21
CA ARG A 107 -28.19 -8.04 -9.98
C ARG A 107 -27.04 -8.04 -8.98
N ALA A 108 -27.17 -8.78 -7.86
CA ALA A 108 -26.10 -8.90 -6.88
C ALA A 108 -24.83 -9.52 -7.49
N ARG A 109 -24.97 -10.54 -8.33
CA ARG A 109 -23.82 -11.16 -8.99
C ARG A 109 -23.15 -10.24 -10.00
N ALA A 110 -23.93 -9.55 -10.83
CA ALA A 110 -23.39 -8.57 -11.79
C ALA A 110 -22.63 -7.44 -11.08
N ALA A 111 -23.19 -6.91 -9.98
CA ALA A 111 -22.54 -5.88 -9.18
C ALA A 111 -21.21 -6.37 -8.57
N LEU A 112 -21.19 -7.61 -8.05
CA LEU A 112 -19.97 -8.22 -7.52
C LEU A 112 -18.90 -8.35 -8.61
N GLU A 113 -19.22 -8.88 -9.80
CA GLU A 113 -18.23 -9.00 -10.87
C GLU A 113 -17.69 -7.63 -11.32
N ALA A 114 -18.55 -6.62 -11.46
CA ALA A 114 -18.13 -5.26 -11.79
C ALA A 114 -17.18 -4.68 -10.73
N ALA A 115 -17.48 -4.86 -9.45
CA ALA A 115 -16.60 -4.43 -8.36
C ALA A 115 -15.26 -5.17 -8.35
N LEU A 116 -15.22 -6.44 -8.73
CA LEU A 116 -13.98 -7.21 -8.87
C LEU A 116 -13.13 -6.73 -10.04
N ASP A 117 -13.76 -6.37 -11.16
CA ASP A 117 -13.06 -5.85 -12.32
C ASP A 117 -12.38 -4.51 -12.02
N GLU A 118 -12.97 -3.68 -11.16
CA GLU A 118 -12.34 -2.46 -10.64
C GLU A 118 -11.09 -2.77 -9.81
N LEU A 119 -11.13 -3.78 -8.93
CA LEU A 119 -9.95 -4.19 -8.15
C LEU A 119 -8.83 -4.71 -9.05
N ARG A 120 -9.18 -5.53 -10.05
CA ARG A 120 -8.22 -6.04 -11.04
C ARG A 120 -7.67 -4.91 -11.91
N PHE A 121 -8.47 -3.91 -12.23
CA PHE A 121 -8.00 -2.71 -12.94
C PHE A 121 -6.92 -2.01 -12.12
N VAL A 122 -7.17 -1.74 -10.83
CA VAL A 122 -6.18 -1.11 -9.96
C VAL A 122 -4.89 -1.94 -9.86
N GLU A 123 -5.00 -3.27 -9.68
CA GLU A 123 -3.83 -4.16 -9.69
C GLU A 123 -3.01 -4.05 -10.99
N ARG A 124 -3.68 -4.12 -12.16
CA ARG A 124 -3.00 -4.02 -13.46
C ARG A 124 -2.32 -2.67 -13.67
N ARG A 125 -2.91 -1.58 -13.20
CA ARG A 125 -2.39 -0.21 -13.44
C ARG A 125 -1.35 0.21 -12.41
N MET A 126 -1.47 -0.21 -11.15
CA MET A 126 -0.72 0.37 -10.03
C MET A 126 0.28 -0.58 -9.37
N SER A 127 0.40 -1.82 -9.85
CA SER A 127 1.33 -2.80 -9.27
C SER A 127 2.78 -2.51 -9.63
N ARG A 128 3.62 -2.18 -8.62
CA ARG A 128 5.08 -2.08 -8.81
C ARG A 128 5.77 -3.37 -9.23
N PHE A 129 5.07 -4.51 -9.16
CA PHE A 129 5.59 -5.82 -9.53
C PHE A 129 5.36 -6.16 -11.01
N SER A 130 4.54 -5.39 -11.72
CA SER A 130 4.27 -5.58 -13.15
C SER A 130 4.98 -4.50 -13.96
N PRO A 131 5.86 -4.87 -14.92
CA PRO A 131 6.55 -3.90 -15.79
C PRO A 131 5.58 -3.15 -16.72
N ASP A 132 4.43 -3.75 -17.04
CA ASP A 132 3.43 -3.16 -17.95
C ASP A 132 2.48 -2.18 -17.26
N SER A 133 2.45 -2.19 -15.93
CA SER A 133 1.66 -1.24 -15.14
C SER A 133 2.16 0.20 -15.29
N ASP A 134 1.34 1.20 -14.97
CA ASP A 134 1.80 2.60 -14.97
C ASP A 134 2.97 2.81 -14.00
N VAL A 135 2.88 2.23 -12.81
CA VAL A 135 3.94 2.31 -11.80
C VAL A 135 5.22 1.61 -12.27
N GLY A 136 5.10 0.45 -12.89
CA GLY A 136 6.24 -0.29 -13.45
C GLY A 136 6.95 0.49 -14.56
N ARG A 137 6.19 1.01 -15.54
CA ARG A 137 6.73 1.83 -16.62
C ARG A 137 7.36 3.12 -16.10
N ALA A 138 6.73 3.79 -15.13
CA ALA A 138 7.31 4.97 -14.49
C ALA A 138 8.63 4.62 -13.78
N ASN A 139 8.68 3.54 -13.00
CA ASN A 139 9.89 3.10 -12.29
C ASN A 139 11.04 2.69 -13.20
N ALA A 140 10.74 2.28 -14.44
CA ALA A 140 11.74 1.95 -15.44
C ALA A 140 12.21 3.17 -16.25
N GLY A 141 11.31 4.10 -16.59
CA GLY A 141 11.57 5.14 -17.59
C GLY A 141 11.58 6.57 -17.10
N ALA A 142 10.94 6.88 -15.96
CA ALA A 142 10.69 8.26 -15.57
C ALA A 142 11.94 9.04 -15.15
N ALA A 143 13.07 8.37 -14.91
CA ALA A 143 14.40 8.98 -14.72
C ALA A 143 15.13 9.31 -16.04
N LEU A 144 14.66 8.79 -17.20
CA LEU A 144 15.18 9.12 -18.55
C LEU A 144 14.33 10.13 -19.34
N ALA A 145 13.00 9.95 -19.37
CA ALA A 145 12.06 10.92 -19.95
C ALA A 145 10.72 10.93 -19.19
N PRO A 146 9.84 11.95 -19.37
CA PRO A 146 8.49 11.90 -18.83
C PRO A 146 7.71 10.66 -19.31
N VAL A 147 7.05 9.97 -18.38
CA VAL A 147 6.24 8.77 -18.66
C VAL A 147 4.76 9.07 -18.45
N GLN A 148 3.94 8.74 -19.45
CA GLN A 148 2.49 8.90 -19.39
C GLN A 148 1.84 7.86 -18.46
N LEU A 149 0.86 8.33 -17.68
CA LEU A 149 0.05 7.55 -16.73
C LEU A 149 -1.42 7.59 -17.15
N SER A 150 -2.23 6.64 -16.68
CA SER A 150 -3.69 6.82 -16.73
C SER A 150 -4.14 7.95 -15.81
N PRO A 151 -5.30 8.58 -16.10
CA PRO A 151 -5.96 9.51 -15.18
C PRO A 151 -6.09 8.96 -13.77
N GLU A 152 -6.43 7.69 -13.61
CA GLU A 152 -6.60 7.02 -12.31
C GLU A 152 -5.28 6.93 -11.53
N THR A 153 -4.19 6.52 -12.18
CA THR A 153 -2.88 6.49 -11.53
C THR A 153 -2.41 7.91 -11.20
N GLY A 154 -2.64 8.88 -12.09
CA GLY A 154 -2.34 10.29 -11.83
C GLY A 154 -3.11 10.85 -10.63
N GLN A 155 -4.39 10.49 -10.47
CA GLN A 155 -5.20 10.87 -9.31
C GLN A 155 -4.63 10.30 -8.01
N VAL A 156 -4.33 9.00 -7.98
CA VAL A 156 -3.76 8.34 -6.79
C VAL A 156 -2.40 8.93 -6.44
N LEU A 157 -1.54 9.15 -7.43
CA LEU A 157 -0.21 9.74 -7.23
C LEU A 157 -0.31 11.19 -6.74
N SER A 158 -1.24 11.98 -7.29
CA SER A 158 -1.51 13.35 -6.81
C SER A 158 -1.93 13.35 -5.34
N CYS A 159 -2.85 12.46 -4.95
CA CYS A 159 -3.27 12.31 -3.55
C CYS A 159 -2.10 11.86 -2.66
N ALA A 160 -1.28 10.93 -3.13
CA ALA A 160 -0.12 10.43 -2.42
C ALA A 160 0.94 11.54 -2.19
N LEU A 161 1.19 12.39 -3.19
CA LEU A 161 2.09 13.54 -3.07
C LEU A 161 1.52 14.62 -2.15
N HIS A 162 0.21 14.83 -2.15
CA HIS A 162 -0.44 15.71 -1.18
C HIS A 162 -0.24 15.19 0.25
N MET A 163 -0.47 13.89 0.48
CA MET A 163 -0.22 13.25 1.78
C MET A 163 1.26 13.37 2.18
N ALA A 164 2.19 13.18 1.25
CA ALA A 164 3.62 13.33 1.54
C ALA A 164 3.98 14.75 1.98
N ARG A 165 3.43 15.77 1.33
CA ARG A 165 3.64 17.18 1.74
C ARG A 165 3.01 17.48 3.11
N ALA A 166 1.76 17.06 3.32
CA ALA A 166 1.02 17.33 4.55
C ALA A 166 1.65 16.65 5.78
N THR A 167 2.37 15.56 5.57
CA THR A 167 3.01 14.76 6.62
C THR A 167 4.51 14.99 6.70
N ALA A 168 5.03 16.02 6.01
CA ALA A 168 6.45 16.34 5.90
C ALA A 168 7.34 15.15 5.47
N GLY A 169 6.80 14.21 4.69
CA GLY A 169 7.50 13.03 4.20
C GLY A 169 7.39 11.79 5.10
N ALA A 170 6.63 11.85 6.20
CA ALA A 170 6.34 10.64 6.95
C ALA A 170 5.68 9.60 6.03
N PHE A 171 4.65 9.99 5.29
CA PHE A 171 4.20 9.22 4.12
C PHE A 171 5.00 9.65 2.89
N ASP A 172 5.55 8.72 2.13
CA ASP A 172 6.24 9.04 0.88
C ASP A 172 5.94 7.94 -0.16
N PRO A 173 5.33 8.28 -1.33
CA PRO A 173 5.06 7.31 -2.38
C PRO A 173 6.29 6.97 -3.24
N CYS A 174 7.45 7.57 -3.00
CA CYS A 174 8.67 7.44 -3.81
C CYS A 174 9.72 6.50 -3.19
N LEU A 175 9.30 5.66 -2.24
CA LEU A 175 10.16 4.75 -1.47
C LEU A 175 10.38 3.38 -2.14
N GLY A 176 9.93 3.18 -3.37
CA GLY A 176 9.91 1.87 -4.01
C GLY A 176 11.28 1.19 -4.07
N ARG A 177 12.37 1.94 -4.24
CA ARG A 177 13.73 1.38 -4.20
C ARG A 177 14.12 0.94 -2.79
N LEU A 178 13.76 1.71 -1.77
CA LEU A 178 13.98 1.36 -0.37
C LEU A 178 13.13 0.15 0.03
N THR A 179 11.86 0.09 -0.38
CA THR A 179 10.98 -1.08 -0.18
C THR A 179 11.54 -2.33 -0.85
N GLN A 180 12.05 -2.22 -2.08
CA GLN A 180 12.72 -3.32 -2.79
C GLN A 180 14.00 -3.76 -2.08
N LEU A 181 14.78 -2.82 -1.56
CA LEU A 181 16.01 -3.11 -0.84
C LEU A 181 15.71 -3.90 0.44
N TRP A 182 14.72 -3.47 1.22
CA TRP A 182 14.30 -4.15 2.45
C TRP A 182 13.64 -5.49 2.21
N ASP A 183 12.84 -5.64 1.15
CA ASP A 183 12.05 -6.82 0.77
C ASP A 183 11.76 -7.77 1.95
N VAL A 184 11.04 -7.23 2.94
CA VAL A 184 10.85 -7.90 4.24
C VAL A 184 10.12 -9.23 4.16
N THR A 185 9.58 -9.56 2.98
CA THR A 185 8.92 -10.84 2.72
C THR A 185 9.93 -11.95 2.40
N ARG A 186 11.01 -11.62 1.68
CA ARG A 186 12.03 -12.58 1.24
C ARG A 186 13.30 -12.56 2.09
N ARG A 187 13.67 -11.40 2.62
CA ARG A 187 14.86 -11.28 3.47
C ARG A 187 14.68 -11.95 4.83
N ARG A 188 15.82 -12.29 5.43
CA ARG A 188 15.95 -12.79 6.82
C ARG A 188 16.96 -11.99 7.64
N GLU A 189 17.64 -11.04 7.00
CA GLU A 189 18.63 -10.15 7.59
C GLU A 189 18.45 -8.74 7.01
N PRO A 190 18.77 -7.68 7.78
CA PRO A 190 18.74 -6.30 7.29
C PRO A 190 19.66 -6.10 6.07
N PRO A 191 19.35 -5.17 5.16
CA PRO A 191 20.30 -4.74 4.13
C PRO A 191 21.57 -4.16 4.76
N ALA A 192 22.68 -4.19 4.01
CA ALA A 192 23.94 -3.62 4.46
C ALA A 192 23.81 -2.10 4.66
N ALA A 193 24.48 -1.56 5.68
CA ALA A 193 24.34 -0.16 6.09
C ALA A 193 24.73 0.81 4.95
N GLU A 194 25.71 0.43 4.14
CA GLU A 194 26.19 1.20 2.99
C GLU A 194 25.12 1.34 1.89
N GLN A 195 24.21 0.36 1.78
CA GLN A 195 23.10 0.42 0.83
C GLN A 195 21.96 1.31 1.32
N LEU A 196 21.83 1.45 2.64
CA LEU A 196 20.78 2.24 3.31
C LEU A 196 21.18 3.71 3.45
N SER A 197 22.46 4.00 3.65
CA SER A 197 22.97 5.37 3.89
C SER A 197 22.60 6.34 2.77
N ARG A 198 22.50 5.88 1.51
CA ARG A 198 22.06 6.72 0.39
C ARG A 198 20.61 7.21 0.52
N PHE A 199 19.75 6.55 1.29
CA PHE A 199 18.33 6.91 1.44
C PHE A 199 18.06 7.76 2.68
N ALA A 200 18.93 7.70 3.68
CA ALA A 200 18.73 8.36 4.97
C ALA A 200 18.56 9.88 4.80
N ASP A 201 17.68 10.47 5.61
CA ASP A 201 17.37 11.90 5.66
C ASP A 201 16.92 12.54 4.34
N ARG A 202 16.38 11.75 3.39
CA ARG A 202 15.88 12.25 2.11
C ARG A 202 14.36 12.30 2.06
N HIS A 203 13.84 13.31 1.37
CA HIS A 203 12.42 13.44 1.03
C HIS A 203 12.21 13.10 -0.45
N LEU A 204 12.22 11.80 -0.78
CA LEU A 204 12.24 11.33 -2.18
C LEU A 204 11.04 11.82 -2.99
N PHE A 205 9.88 12.05 -2.36
CA PHE A 205 8.71 12.62 -3.03
C PHE A 205 8.96 13.99 -3.68
N ARG A 206 9.97 14.76 -3.23
CA ARG A 206 10.32 16.06 -3.81
C ARG A 206 11.04 15.93 -5.16
N SER A 207 11.60 14.75 -5.43
CA SER A 207 12.30 14.44 -6.67
C SER A 207 11.39 13.82 -7.74
N LEU A 208 10.07 13.77 -7.48
CA LEU A 208 9.04 13.34 -8.42
C LEU A 208 8.22 14.55 -8.87
N GLU A 209 8.21 14.80 -10.18
CA GLU A 209 7.38 15.80 -10.82
C GLU A 209 6.17 15.12 -11.49
N LEU A 210 4.98 15.50 -11.05
CA LEU A 210 3.72 15.13 -11.69
C LEU A 210 3.25 16.30 -12.55
N GLY A 211 3.29 16.13 -13.88
CA GLY A 211 2.90 17.13 -14.87
C GLY A 211 1.80 16.64 -15.80
N GLY A 212 1.44 17.47 -16.78
CA GLY A 212 0.33 17.22 -17.69
C GLY A 212 -1.04 17.57 -17.10
N GLY A 213 -2.08 17.48 -17.92
CA GLY A 213 -3.47 17.70 -17.49
C GLY A 213 -4.06 16.45 -16.82
N ALA A 214 -5.18 16.60 -16.11
CA ALA A 214 -5.85 15.49 -15.41
C ALA A 214 -6.20 14.31 -16.34
N SER A 215 -6.47 14.57 -17.63
CA SER A 215 -6.79 13.55 -18.63
C SER A 215 -5.57 12.87 -19.25
N ALA A 216 -4.37 13.44 -19.11
CA ALA A 216 -3.12 12.90 -19.64
C ALA A 216 -1.95 13.23 -18.69
N PRO A 217 -1.97 12.67 -17.46
CA PRO A 217 -0.94 12.91 -16.48
C PRO A 217 0.37 12.23 -16.90
N SER A 218 1.50 12.85 -16.56
CA SER A 218 2.83 12.32 -16.80
C SER A 218 3.73 12.52 -15.60
N VAL A 219 4.72 11.64 -15.44
CA VAL A 219 5.66 11.70 -14.31
C VAL A 219 7.11 11.71 -14.79
N ARG A 220 7.94 12.48 -14.08
CA ARG A 220 9.38 12.58 -14.28
C ARG A 220 10.09 12.48 -12.92
N PHE A 221 11.23 11.78 -12.88
CA PHE A 221 12.11 11.72 -11.72
C PHE A 221 13.38 12.54 -12.00
N SER A 222 13.76 13.39 -11.07
CA SER A 222 15.04 14.12 -11.10
C SER A 222 16.16 13.36 -10.37
N ASP A 223 15.85 12.18 -9.84
CA ASP A 223 16.69 11.42 -8.93
C ASP A 223 16.58 9.92 -9.20
N ALA A 224 17.72 9.24 -9.34
CA ALA A 224 17.78 7.82 -9.73
C ALA A 224 17.31 6.87 -8.62
N ASP A 225 17.30 7.32 -7.37
CA ASP A 225 16.85 6.52 -6.22
C ASP A 225 15.33 6.57 -6.03
N VAL A 226 14.62 7.41 -6.79
CA VAL A 226 13.16 7.45 -6.80
C VAL A 226 12.60 6.21 -7.50
N ALA A 227 11.65 5.56 -6.83
CA ALA A 227 10.70 4.68 -7.48
C ALA A 227 9.36 4.79 -6.76
N ILE A 228 8.29 4.80 -7.52
CA ILE A 228 6.92 4.83 -7.01
C ILE A 228 6.57 3.48 -6.35
N ASP A 229 6.04 3.55 -5.14
CA ASP A 229 5.35 2.47 -4.44
C ASP A 229 4.03 3.01 -3.87
N LEU A 230 2.91 2.51 -4.37
CA LEU A 230 1.56 2.92 -3.94
C LEU A 230 0.95 1.94 -2.92
N GLY A 231 1.77 1.11 -2.26
CA GLY A 231 1.31 0.07 -1.35
C GLY A 231 0.50 0.56 -0.13
N GLY A 232 0.67 1.82 0.28
CA GLY A 232 -0.07 2.45 1.39
C GLY A 232 -1.22 3.37 0.95
N ILE A 233 -1.70 3.27 -0.29
CA ILE A 233 -2.84 4.09 -0.77
C ILE A 233 -3.68 3.39 -1.86
N ALA A 234 -3.07 2.54 -2.68
CA ALA A 234 -3.73 1.93 -3.83
C ALA A 234 -4.85 0.97 -3.43
N LYS A 235 -4.72 0.24 -2.30
CA LYS A 235 -5.77 -0.66 -1.81
C LYS A 235 -7.02 0.13 -1.45
N GLY A 236 -6.87 1.20 -0.69
CA GLY A 236 -7.97 2.10 -0.38
C GLY A 236 -8.65 2.67 -1.64
N TYR A 237 -7.88 3.06 -2.65
CA TYR A 237 -8.44 3.49 -3.93
C TYR A 237 -9.22 2.37 -4.65
N GLY A 238 -8.70 1.14 -4.65
CA GLY A 238 -9.40 -0.03 -5.19
C GLY A 238 -10.73 -0.28 -4.49
N VAL A 239 -10.76 -0.20 -3.16
CA VAL A 239 -12.00 -0.30 -2.38
C VAL A 239 -13.00 0.79 -2.78
N ASP A 240 -12.56 2.05 -2.90
CA ASP A 240 -13.43 3.16 -3.29
C ASP A 240 -14.04 2.96 -4.69
N ARG A 241 -13.25 2.47 -5.66
CA ARG A 241 -13.75 2.16 -7.01
C ARG A 241 -14.73 1.00 -7.02
N ALA A 242 -14.42 -0.07 -6.30
CA ALA A 242 -15.31 -1.22 -6.16
C ALA A 242 -16.66 -0.82 -5.53
N VAL A 243 -16.63 0.03 -4.50
CA VAL A 243 -17.85 0.60 -3.88
C VAL A 243 -18.63 1.46 -4.87
N ALA A 244 -17.96 2.30 -5.67
CA ALA A 244 -18.61 3.09 -6.71
C ALA A 244 -19.29 2.19 -7.76
N ALA A 245 -18.65 1.09 -8.18
CA ALA A 245 -19.25 0.11 -9.08
C ALA A 245 -20.48 -0.59 -8.47
N LEU A 246 -20.43 -0.94 -7.18
CA LEU A 246 -21.59 -1.48 -6.47
C LEU A 246 -22.76 -0.48 -6.46
N ARG A 247 -22.49 0.79 -6.13
CA ARG A 247 -23.50 1.87 -6.13
C ARG A 247 -24.11 2.08 -7.52
N ALA A 248 -23.29 2.07 -8.57
CA ALA A 248 -23.74 2.18 -9.96
C ALA A 248 -24.69 1.04 -10.37
N HIS A 249 -24.55 -0.14 -9.77
CA HIS A 249 -25.45 -1.27 -9.97
C HIS A 249 -26.70 -1.25 -9.07
N GLY A 250 -26.91 -0.16 -8.32
CA GLY A 250 -28.05 0.02 -7.42
C GLY A 250 -27.91 -0.70 -6.07
N ILE A 251 -26.71 -1.17 -5.72
CA ILE A 251 -26.46 -1.78 -4.42
C ILE A 251 -26.38 -0.70 -3.35
N ARG A 252 -27.23 -0.83 -2.32
CA ARG A 252 -27.28 0.07 -1.17
C ARG A 252 -26.61 -0.49 0.08
N ASP A 253 -26.50 -1.82 0.15
CA ASP A 253 -26.05 -2.53 1.34
C ASP A 253 -25.04 -3.60 0.94
N GLY A 254 -23.84 -3.51 1.51
CA GLY A 254 -22.74 -4.37 1.12
C GLY A 254 -21.43 -4.01 1.81
N LEU A 255 -20.38 -4.74 1.46
CA LEU A 255 -19.03 -4.53 1.97
C LEU A 255 -18.01 -4.89 0.89
N VAL A 256 -16.95 -4.10 0.81
CA VAL A 256 -15.72 -4.43 0.10
C VAL A 256 -14.59 -4.40 1.11
N ASN A 257 -13.78 -5.46 1.19
CA ASN A 257 -12.58 -5.55 2.02
C ASN A 257 -11.42 -6.07 1.16
N VAL A 258 -10.29 -5.38 1.15
CA VAL A 258 -9.07 -5.77 0.44
C VAL A 258 -7.91 -5.77 1.42
N GLY A 259 -7.55 -6.97 1.90
CA GLY A 259 -6.43 -7.14 2.83
C GLY A 259 -6.51 -6.27 4.09
N GLY A 260 -7.73 -6.01 4.57
CA GLY A 260 -7.97 -5.27 5.81
C GLY A 260 -8.53 -3.86 5.62
N ASP A 261 -8.30 -3.26 4.46
CA ASP A 261 -8.87 -1.97 4.10
C ASP A 261 -10.25 -2.22 3.54
N LEU A 262 -11.27 -1.60 4.13
CA LEU A 262 -12.64 -1.94 3.82
C LEU A 262 -13.55 -0.72 3.79
N TYR A 263 -14.70 -0.92 3.14
CA TYR A 263 -15.82 -0.01 3.16
C TYR A 263 -17.11 -0.79 3.39
N VAL A 264 -17.98 -0.25 4.23
CA VAL A 264 -19.34 -0.78 4.45
C VAL A 264 -20.37 0.17 3.86
N LEU A 265 -21.28 -0.37 3.05
CA LEU A 265 -22.44 0.32 2.47
C LEU A 265 -23.67 0.05 3.33
N GLY A 266 -24.39 1.11 3.71
CA GLY A 266 -25.68 1.01 4.39
C GLY A 266 -25.66 0.11 5.63
N ARG A 267 -26.49 -0.93 5.62
CA ARG A 267 -26.79 -1.83 6.74
C ARG A 267 -26.41 -3.28 6.44
N SER A 268 -26.20 -4.04 7.50
CA SER A 268 -26.00 -5.49 7.44
C SER A 268 -27.25 -6.21 6.93
N ARG A 269 -27.13 -7.52 6.65
CA ARG A 269 -28.26 -8.37 6.26
C ARG A 269 -29.40 -8.31 7.28
N ASP A 270 -29.07 -8.20 8.56
CA ASP A 270 -30.04 -8.22 9.65
C ASP A 270 -30.72 -6.84 9.83
N GLY A 271 -30.25 -5.82 9.11
CA GLY A 271 -30.80 -4.46 9.09
C GLY A 271 -30.13 -3.51 10.08
N ASP A 272 -29.09 -3.94 10.79
CA ASP A 272 -28.30 -3.11 11.72
C ASP A 272 -27.08 -2.48 11.05
N LEU A 273 -26.33 -1.66 11.78
CA LEU A 273 -25.00 -1.23 11.33
C LEU A 273 -24.07 -2.44 11.19
N TRP A 274 -23.11 -2.36 10.27
CA TRP A 274 -22.09 -3.38 10.09
C TRP A 274 -21.16 -3.43 11.30
N ARG A 275 -20.85 -4.64 11.77
CA ARG A 275 -19.92 -4.89 12.87
C ARG A 275 -18.53 -5.17 12.31
N VAL A 276 -17.65 -4.18 12.41
CA VAL A 276 -16.27 -4.25 11.91
C VAL A 276 -15.32 -4.48 13.08
N GLY A 277 -14.76 -5.68 13.19
CA GLY A 277 -13.83 -6.03 14.26
C GLY A 277 -12.42 -5.54 13.98
N VAL A 278 -11.83 -4.79 14.91
CA VAL A 278 -10.42 -4.39 14.90
C VAL A 278 -9.62 -5.42 15.68
N ARG A 279 -8.62 -6.03 15.05
CA ARG A 279 -7.82 -7.11 15.65
C ARG A 279 -6.89 -6.58 16.75
N SER A 280 -6.64 -7.42 17.75
CA SER A 280 -5.60 -7.13 18.74
C SER A 280 -4.22 -7.22 18.06
N PRO A 281 -3.32 -6.25 18.26
CA PRO A 281 -2.00 -6.28 17.65
C PRO A 281 -1.09 -7.36 18.24
N GLY A 282 -1.25 -7.65 19.54
CA GLY A 282 -0.50 -8.68 20.26
C GLY A 282 -1.00 -10.10 20.02
N ASP A 283 -2.28 -10.24 19.64
CA ASP A 283 -2.89 -11.51 19.27
C ASP A 283 -3.86 -11.32 18.09
N PRO A 284 -3.39 -11.58 16.85
CA PRO A 284 -4.22 -11.47 15.65
C PRO A 284 -5.46 -12.36 15.63
N THR A 285 -5.60 -13.32 16.55
CA THR A 285 -6.79 -14.17 16.69
C THR A 285 -7.90 -13.51 17.52
N GLN A 286 -7.59 -12.45 18.25
CA GLN A 286 -8.52 -11.72 19.11
C GLN A 286 -8.90 -10.36 18.50
N LEU A 287 -10.04 -9.83 18.93
CA LEU A 287 -10.46 -8.46 18.64
C LEU A 287 -10.09 -7.56 19.81
N SER A 288 -9.47 -6.41 19.52
CA SER A 288 -9.30 -5.34 20.49
C SER A 288 -10.64 -4.65 20.75
N HIS A 289 -11.39 -4.34 19.70
CA HIS A 289 -12.70 -3.70 19.78
C HIS A 289 -13.51 -3.92 18.49
N THR A 290 -14.79 -3.54 18.52
CA THR A 290 -15.70 -3.63 17.37
C THR A 290 -16.30 -2.27 17.07
N LEU A 291 -16.25 -1.85 15.81
CA LEU A 291 -16.87 -0.64 15.30
C LEU A 291 -18.25 -0.98 14.70
N HIS A 292 -19.24 -0.13 14.96
CA HIS A 292 -20.56 -0.23 14.33
C HIS A 292 -20.70 0.86 13.28
N LEU A 293 -20.65 0.47 12.01
CA LEU A 293 -20.46 1.39 10.88
C LEU A 293 -21.51 1.23 9.79
N GLY A 294 -21.82 2.34 9.11
CA GLY A 294 -22.60 2.39 7.89
C GLY A 294 -22.09 3.54 7.03
N ASP A 295 -21.90 3.29 5.73
CA ASP A 295 -21.34 4.24 4.76
C ASP A 295 -20.00 4.86 5.19
N ALA A 296 -19.08 3.99 5.61
CA ALA A 296 -17.76 4.38 6.12
C ALA A 296 -16.65 3.43 5.66
N ALA A 297 -15.46 3.99 5.49
CA ALA A 297 -14.22 3.27 5.25
C ALA A 297 -13.46 3.02 6.56
N VAL A 298 -12.73 1.91 6.61
CA VAL A 298 -11.77 1.59 7.68
C VAL A 298 -10.49 1.04 7.05
N ALA A 299 -9.34 1.58 7.43
CA ALA A 299 -8.04 1.03 7.07
C ALA A 299 -7.19 0.84 8.32
N THR A 300 -6.30 -0.17 8.31
CA THR A 300 -5.44 -0.47 9.45
C THR A 300 -4.01 -0.73 9.02
N SER A 301 -3.09 0.05 9.54
CA SER A 301 -1.65 -0.16 9.39
C SER A 301 -1.11 -0.80 10.66
N GLY A 302 -0.36 -1.89 10.52
CA GLY A 302 0.17 -2.63 11.66
C GLY A 302 1.49 -3.32 11.32
N ASP A 303 2.37 -3.42 12.32
CA ASP A 303 3.68 -4.01 12.10
C ASP A 303 3.60 -5.54 11.92
N TYR A 304 2.63 -6.22 12.54
CA TYR A 304 2.47 -7.68 12.65
C TYR A 304 2.21 -8.40 11.32
N ALA A 305 1.86 -7.63 10.30
CA ALA A 305 1.41 -8.10 9.00
C ALA A 305 2.48 -8.79 8.14
N ARG A 306 3.61 -8.11 7.91
CA ARG A 306 4.67 -8.54 6.99
C ARG A 306 6.00 -8.12 7.56
N GLY A 307 6.91 -9.07 7.74
CA GLY A 307 8.22 -8.82 8.32
C GLY A 307 9.04 -10.09 8.56
N PHE A 308 10.24 -9.89 9.10
CA PHE A 308 11.12 -10.95 9.58
C PHE A 308 11.75 -10.56 10.93
N SER A 309 12.31 -11.53 11.64
CA SER A 309 13.07 -11.31 12.87
C SER A 309 14.53 -11.63 12.66
N HIS A 310 15.42 -10.78 13.16
CA HIS A 310 16.86 -10.95 13.11
C HIS A 310 17.49 -10.38 14.39
N ALA A 311 18.39 -11.14 15.02
CA ALA A 311 19.07 -10.76 16.28
C ALA A 311 18.11 -10.25 17.37
N GLY A 312 16.97 -10.94 17.56
CA GLY A 312 15.96 -10.56 18.57
C GLY A 312 15.12 -9.33 18.22
N ARG A 313 15.34 -8.70 17.06
CA ARG A 313 14.60 -7.53 16.59
C ARG A 313 13.72 -7.88 15.40
N ARG A 314 12.53 -7.28 15.34
CA ARG A 314 11.57 -7.43 14.24
C ARG A 314 11.70 -6.29 13.23
N TYR A 315 11.61 -6.63 11.95
CA TYR A 315 11.68 -5.71 10.81
C TYR A 315 10.43 -5.87 9.95
N HIS A 316 9.63 -4.82 9.81
CA HIS A 316 8.34 -4.85 9.12
C HIS A 316 8.29 -3.95 7.89
N HIS A 317 7.24 -4.10 7.09
CA HIS A 317 7.09 -3.43 5.80
C HIS A 317 6.78 -1.91 5.86
N LEU A 318 6.35 -1.37 7.01
CA LEU A 318 6.12 0.07 7.18
C LEU A 318 7.45 0.78 7.43
N LEU A 319 7.95 1.49 6.41
CA LEU A 319 9.27 2.11 6.44
C LEU A 319 9.20 3.58 6.88
N ASP A 320 10.26 3.99 7.55
CA ASP A 320 10.66 5.37 7.75
C ASP A 320 11.74 5.71 6.73
N VAL A 321 11.49 6.74 5.94
CA VAL A 321 12.42 7.24 4.93
C VAL A 321 13.65 7.86 5.57
N HIS A 322 13.43 8.63 6.64
CA HIS A 322 14.48 9.36 7.33
C HIS A 322 15.49 8.39 7.94
N ALA A 323 14.98 7.36 8.63
CA ALA A 323 15.82 6.31 9.19
C ALA A 323 16.27 5.26 8.16
N ALA A 324 15.81 5.34 6.90
CA ALA A 324 15.96 4.31 5.87
C ALA A 324 15.66 2.88 6.37
N ALA A 325 14.71 2.73 7.29
CA ALA A 325 14.50 1.49 8.05
C ALA A 325 13.02 1.32 8.42
N PRO A 326 12.56 0.11 8.80
CA PRO A 326 11.25 -0.06 9.39
C PRO A 326 11.05 0.88 10.58
N ARG A 327 9.90 1.55 10.62
CA ARG A 327 9.51 2.44 11.73
C ARG A 327 9.63 1.69 13.05
N ARG A 328 9.92 2.42 14.13
CA ARG A 328 9.77 1.89 15.49
C ARG A 328 8.52 2.52 16.06
N ALA A 329 7.61 1.69 16.56
CA ALA A 329 6.35 2.13 17.09
C ALA A 329 6.12 1.49 18.47
N GLU A 330 5.68 2.29 19.43
CA GLU A 330 5.14 1.77 20.69
C GLU A 330 3.77 1.10 20.44
N GLU A 331 2.98 1.69 19.54
CA GLU A 331 1.71 1.16 19.08
C GLU A 331 1.91 0.21 17.88
N HIS A 332 1.57 -1.06 18.06
CA HIS A 332 1.72 -2.10 17.02
C HIS A 332 0.67 -2.03 15.90
N SER A 333 -0.39 -1.23 16.07
CA SER A 333 -1.43 -1.00 15.07
C SER A 333 -2.02 0.39 15.15
N LEU A 334 -2.48 0.91 14.02
CA LEU A 334 -3.27 2.12 13.94
C LEU A 334 -4.40 1.93 12.94
N THR A 335 -5.63 2.18 13.38
CA THR A 335 -6.84 2.05 12.56
C THR A 335 -7.46 3.43 12.36
N VAL A 336 -7.78 3.75 11.11
CA VAL A 336 -8.43 5.02 10.71
C VAL A 336 -9.80 4.73 10.11
N VAL A 337 -10.80 5.49 10.54
CA VAL A 337 -12.14 5.55 9.93
C VAL A 337 -12.25 6.83 9.11
N ALA A 338 -12.77 6.77 7.89
CA ALA A 338 -12.96 7.95 7.03
C ALA A 338 -14.14 7.75 6.05
N GLU A 339 -14.50 8.81 5.31
CA GLU A 339 -15.51 8.73 4.24
C GLU A 339 -15.04 7.99 2.99
N ARG A 340 -13.72 7.96 2.75
CA ARG A 340 -13.09 7.32 1.60
C ARG A 340 -11.96 6.40 2.07
N CYS A 341 -11.89 5.21 1.51
CA CYS A 341 -10.91 4.21 1.89
C CYS A 341 -9.50 4.58 1.42
N MET A 342 -9.34 5.26 0.28
CA MET A 342 -8.05 5.81 -0.15
C MET A 342 -7.47 6.77 0.90
N THR A 343 -8.32 7.63 1.48
CA THR A 343 -7.93 8.55 2.54
C THR A 343 -7.57 7.79 3.83
N ALA A 344 -8.39 6.81 4.24
CA ALA A 344 -8.10 6.02 5.43
C ALA A 344 -6.77 5.24 5.31
N ASP A 345 -6.49 4.61 4.17
CA ASP A 345 -5.29 3.80 3.91
C ASP A 345 -4.01 4.65 3.98
N ALA A 346 -4.00 5.78 3.26
CA ALA A 346 -2.88 6.71 3.27
C ALA A 346 -2.66 7.33 4.66
N ALA A 347 -3.74 7.71 5.34
CA ALA A 347 -3.67 8.35 6.65
C ALA A 347 -3.24 7.36 7.75
N ALA A 348 -3.71 6.11 7.71
CA ALA A 348 -3.28 5.07 8.62
C ALA A 348 -1.77 4.79 8.47
N THR A 349 -1.29 4.72 7.23
CA THR A 349 0.13 4.53 6.93
C THR A 349 0.97 5.73 7.38
N ALA A 350 0.48 6.96 7.14
CA ALA A 350 1.16 8.17 7.55
C ALA A 350 1.33 8.28 9.07
N ALA A 351 0.23 8.05 9.81
CA ALA A 351 0.16 8.20 11.25
C ALA A 351 0.78 7.03 12.04
N PHE A 352 1.03 5.88 11.40
CA PHE A 352 1.56 4.70 12.07
C PHE A 352 2.88 4.97 12.79
N GLY A 353 2.94 4.60 14.07
CA GLY A 353 4.12 4.80 14.92
C GLY A 353 4.21 6.18 15.58
N LEU A 354 3.28 7.09 15.29
CA LEU A 354 3.14 8.32 16.07
C LEU A 354 2.38 8.07 17.37
N PRO A 355 2.70 8.80 18.45
CA PRO A 355 1.83 8.87 19.63
C PRO A 355 0.42 9.30 19.25
N ALA A 356 -0.60 8.81 19.96
CA ALA A 356 -2.00 9.02 19.58
C ALA A 356 -2.41 10.50 19.43
N HIS A 357 -1.81 11.41 20.20
CA HIS A 357 -2.09 12.84 20.10
C HIS A 357 -1.50 13.47 18.82
N GLU A 358 -0.28 13.07 18.43
CA GLU A 358 0.35 13.48 17.17
C GLU A 358 -0.36 12.87 15.98
N ALA A 359 -0.75 11.59 16.06
CA ALA A 359 -1.56 10.94 15.04
C ALA A 359 -2.88 11.69 14.81
N ARG A 360 -3.59 12.08 15.89
CA ARG A 360 -4.81 12.91 15.77
C ARG A 360 -4.55 14.26 15.12
N ALA A 361 -3.46 14.94 15.50
CA ALA A 361 -3.08 16.22 14.90
C ALA A 361 -2.76 16.08 13.40
N LEU A 362 -2.05 15.01 13.03
CA LEU A 362 -1.75 14.68 11.63
C LEU A 362 -3.02 14.41 10.83
N LEU A 363 -3.94 13.60 11.36
CA LEU A 363 -5.21 13.31 10.69
C LEU A 363 -6.02 14.58 10.45
N ALA A 364 -6.07 15.49 11.42
CA ALA A 364 -6.79 16.76 11.28
C ALA A 364 -6.27 17.63 10.13
N SER A 365 -4.98 17.51 9.78
CA SER A 365 -4.36 18.30 8.71
C SER A 365 -4.42 17.60 7.34
N CYS A 366 -4.15 16.29 7.28
CA CYS A 366 -3.98 15.55 6.02
C CYS A 366 -5.22 14.76 5.59
N ALA A 367 -6.15 14.51 6.51
CA ALA A 367 -7.37 13.75 6.27
C ALA A 367 -8.54 14.31 7.11
N PRO A 368 -9.00 15.55 6.85
CA PRO A 368 -10.11 16.14 7.60
C PRO A 368 -11.35 15.23 7.63
N GLY A 369 -11.91 15.01 8.82
CA GLY A 369 -13.03 14.09 9.04
C GLY A 369 -12.64 12.63 9.26
N ALA A 370 -11.36 12.26 9.07
CA ALA A 370 -10.86 10.96 9.49
C ALA A 370 -10.65 10.92 11.00
N MET A 371 -10.85 9.75 11.59
CA MET A 371 -10.76 9.53 13.04
C MET A 371 -9.92 8.30 13.34
N LEU A 372 -9.13 8.35 14.41
CA LEU A 372 -8.56 7.14 14.99
C LEU A 372 -9.68 6.27 15.55
N ALA A 373 -9.71 5.00 15.17
CA ALA A 373 -10.57 4.03 15.83
C ALA A 373 -10.03 3.82 17.25
N THR A 374 -10.82 4.20 18.23
CA THR A 374 -10.59 3.94 19.64
C THR A 374 -11.75 3.10 20.17
N PRO A 375 -11.59 2.37 21.29
CA PRO A 375 -12.68 1.64 21.92
C PRO A 375 -13.93 2.50 22.16
N ASP A 376 -13.73 3.81 22.42
CA ASP A 376 -14.82 4.77 22.67
C ASP A 376 -15.48 5.31 21.39
N ALA A 377 -14.84 5.20 20.22
CA ALA A 377 -15.35 5.66 18.92
C ALA A 377 -16.43 4.73 18.31
N SER A 378 -17.19 4.03 19.15
CA SER A 378 -17.93 2.80 18.85
C SER A 378 -19.06 2.91 17.81
N ARG A 379 -19.44 4.11 17.37
CA ARG A 379 -20.52 4.33 16.39
C ARG A 379 -20.23 5.50 15.45
N VAL A 380 -20.02 5.21 14.17
CA VAL A 380 -19.87 6.24 13.13
C VAL A 380 -20.80 5.91 11.97
N ASN A 381 -21.68 6.87 11.62
CA ASN A 381 -22.53 6.81 10.44
C ASN A 381 -22.56 8.21 9.79
N PRO A 382 -21.63 8.52 8.87
CA PRO A 382 -21.53 9.85 8.26
C PRO A 382 -22.76 10.22 7.43
N GLY A 383 -23.56 9.24 7.00
CA GLY A 383 -24.65 9.40 6.03
C GLY A 383 -26.06 9.50 6.61
N ALA A 384 -26.25 9.49 7.93
CA ALA A 384 -27.57 9.71 8.52
C ALA A 384 -27.89 11.21 8.61
N PRO A 385 -29.10 11.69 8.25
CA PRO A 385 -29.51 13.03 8.63
C PRO A 385 -29.42 13.14 10.14
N ALA A 386 -28.65 14.12 10.63
CA ALA A 386 -28.42 14.33 12.05
C ALA A 386 -29.76 14.42 12.80
N ARG A 387 -30.20 13.34 13.43
CA ARG A 387 -31.14 13.44 14.53
C ARG A 387 -30.33 14.01 15.68
N ARG A 388 -30.54 15.29 15.98
CA ARG A 388 -30.12 15.91 17.25
C ARG A 388 -30.60 14.98 18.38
N SER A 389 -29.72 14.16 18.92
CA SER A 389 -29.94 13.53 20.22
C SER A 389 -29.33 14.47 21.23
N HIS A 390 -30.21 15.17 21.95
CA HIS A 390 -29.88 15.91 23.15
C HIS A 390 -29.00 15.03 24.04
N LEU A 391 -27.79 15.51 24.36
CA LEU A 391 -27.13 15.10 25.60
C LEU A 391 -28.02 15.62 26.73
N SER A 392 -28.85 14.75 27.28
CA SER A 392 -29.49 14.97 28.57
C SER A 392 -28.48 14.66 29.67
N ASP A 393 -28.36 15.61 30.58
CA ASP A 393 -27.50 15.61 31.76
C ASP A 393 -27.48 14.27 32.51
N VAL A 394 -26.27 13.88 32.90
CA VAL A 394 -26.02 12.85 33.90
C VAL A 394 -26.34 13.46 35.27
N THR A 395 -27.55 13.21 35.78
CA THR A 395 -27.83 13.36 37.21
C THR A 395 -27.37 12.11 37.95
N HIS A 396 -26.35 12.27 38.80
CA HIS A 396 -25.97 11.28 39.81
C HIS A 396 -27.06 11.18 40.90
N PRO A 397 -27.37 9.98 41.42
CA PRO A 397 -28.08 9.85 42.68
C PRO A 397 -27.07 9.87 43.83
N HIS A 398 -27.16 10.87 44.71
CA HIS A 398 -26.62 10.74 46.06
C HIS A 398 -27.76 10.79 47.07
N SER A 399 -27.96 9.64 47.68
CA SER A 399 -28.74 9.33 48.85
C SER A 399 -28.26 10.11 50.08
N SER A 400 -29.21 10.78 50.74
CA SER A 400 -29.46 10.85 52.19
C SER A 400 -28.36 10.49 53.19
N GLU A 401 -28.07 11.43 54.09
CA GLU A 401 -27.81 11.29 55.54
C GLU A 401 -28.03 12.71 56.14
N SER A 402 -29.11 13.01 56.87
CA SER A 402 -29.36 12.77 58.31
C SER A 402 -28.27 13.35 59.23
N ILE A 403 -28.45 14.61 59.68
CA ILE A 403 -28.68 15.07 61.07
C ILE A 403 -28.77 16.60 61.07
#